data_AF-A0A200RCI9-F1
#
_entry.id   AF-A0A200RCI9-F1
#
_cell.length_a   1.000
_cell.length_b   1.000
_cell.length_c   1.000
_cell.angle_alpha   90.00
_cell.angle_beta   90.00
_cell.angle_gamma   90.00
#
_symmetry.space_group_name_H-M   'P 1'
#
loop_
_entity.id
_entity.type
_entity.pdbx_description
1 polymer ?
#
loop_
_entity_poly.entity_id
_entity_poly.type
_entity_poly.pdbx_seq_one_letter_code
_entity_poly.pdbx_strand_id
1 'polypeptide(L)'
;MDRAMFSTFREQALIGNKAKGGQAGWKAPAFIVVAKIVQPLCHQTLTKDHVHNRLKTMRRMMKNVQEILQVSGFGWSNEKKIVRPH
;
A
#
# COMPACT_ATOMS: atom_id res chain seq x y z
N MET A 1 -3.32 -9.43 -5.10
CA MET A 1 -2.00 -8.94 -4.66
C MET A 1 -2.10 -7.86 -3.58
N ASP A 2 -2.53 -6.62 -3.88
CA ASP A 2 -2.44 -5.49 -2.94
C ASP A 2 -3.16 -5.70 -1.61
N ARG A 3 -4.32 -6.36 -1.61
CA ARG A 3 -5.03 -6.70 -0.37
C ARG A 3 -4.19 -7.56 0.58
N ALA A 4 -3.54 -8.60 0.04
CA ALA A 4 -2.66 -9.48 0.81
C ALA A 4 -1.39 -8.76 1.27
N MET A 5 -0.86 -7.87 0.42
CA MET A 5 0.26 -7.01 0.77
C MET A 5 -0.06 -6.14 2.00
N PHE A 6 -1.21 -5.45 2.00
CA PHE A 6 -1.59 -4.59 3.12
C PHE A 6 -2.01 -5.33 4.38
N SER A 7 -2.70 -6.47 4.26
CA SER A 7 -3.02 -7.31 5.43
C SER A 7 -1.75 -7.77 6.12
N THR A 8 -0.77 -8.23 5.34
CA THR A 8 0.54 -8.65 5.86
C THR A 8 1.27 -7.47 6.50
N PHE A 9 1.31 -6.29 5.86
CA PHE A 9 1.89 -5.10 6.49
C PHE A 9 1.20 -4.76 7.83
N ARG A 10 -0.12 -4.86 7.92
CA ARG A 10 -0.85 -4.65 9.17
C ARG A 10 -0.39 -5.62 10.26
N GLU A 11 -0.26 -6.90 9.96
CA GLU A 11 0.26 -7.91 10.89
C GLU A 11 1.71 -7.61 11.30
N GLN A 12 2.54 -7.20 10.35
CA GLN A 12 3.93 -6.79 10.62
C GLN A 12 4.00 -5.56 11.54
N ALA A 13 3.02 -4.65 11.49
CA ALA A 13 2.96 -3.53 12.43
C ALA A 13 2.67 -4.00 13.86
N LEU A 14 1.79 -4.99 14.03
CA LEU A 14 1.44 -5.54 15.35
C LEU A 14 2.65 -6.17 16.06
N ILE A 15 3.56 -6.78 15.30
CA ILE A 15 4.80 -7.37 15.85
C ILE A 15 5.98 -6.37 15.87
N GLY A 16 5.72 -5.08 15.69
CA GLY A 16 6.75 -4.05 15.86
C GLY A 16 7.70 -3.84 14.67
N ASN A 17 7.32 -4.31 13.47
CA ASN A 17 8.10 -4.07 12.24
C ASN A 17 7.75 -2.75 11.53
N LYS A 18 6.85 -1.94 12.10
CA LYS A 18 6.65 -0.54 11.72
C LYS A 18 7.77 0.32 12.33
N ALA A 19 8.54 1.01 11.50
CA ALA A 19 9.67 1.83 11.95
C ALA A 19 9.23 3.27 12.29
N LYS A 20 9.82 3.87 13.33
CA LYS A 20 9.71 5.29 13.63
C LYS A 20 10.71 6.07 12.75
N GLY A 21 10.30 6.43 11.53
CA GLY A 21 11.11 7.21 10.58
C GLY A 21 12.16 6.39 9.80
N GLY A 22 12.35 6.71 8.52
CA GLY A 22 13.24 5.99 7.57
C GLY A 22 12.52 4.97 6.66
N GLN A 23 13.01 4.81 5.41
CA GLN A 23 12.47 4.03 4.27
C GLN A 23 11.05 3.49 4.43
N ALA A 24 10.07 4.20 3.87
CA ALA A 24 8.65 3.83 3.82
C ALA A 24 7.97 3.55 5.19
N GLY A 25 8.66 3.72 6.31
CA GLY A 25 8.11 3.48 7.65
C GLY A 25 8.13 2.00 8.08
N TRP A 26 8.95 1.15 7.46
CA TRP A 26 8.96 -0.30 7.73
C TRP A 26 10.38 -0.86 7.84
N LYS A 27 10.58 -1.80 8.77
CA LYS A 27 11.83 -2.56 8.87
C LYS A 27 11.93 -3.57 7.71
N ALA A 28 13.17 -3.94 7.34
CA ALA A 28 13.42 -4.91 6.27
C ALA A 28 12.64 -6.24 6.39
N PRO A 29 12.46 -6.83 7.59
CA PRO A 29 11.66 -8.05 7.75
C PRO A 29 10.23 -7.92 7.22
N ALA A 30 9.58 -6.75 7.36
CA ALA A 30 8.23 -6.56 6.86
C ALA A 30 8.16 -6.74 5.35
N PHE A 31 9.10 -6.14 4.60
CA PHE A 31 9.15 -6.27 3.15
C PHE A 31 9.45 -7.71 2.69
N ILE A 32 10.31 -8.42 3.42
CA ILE A 32 10.66 -9.82 3.10
C ILE A 32 9.44 -10.72 3.30
N VAL A 33 8.73 -10.60 4.42
CA VAL A 33 7.53 -11.40 4.69
C VAL A 33 6.44 -11.10 3.67
N VAL A 34 6.20 -9.83 3.37
CA VAL A 34 5.24 -9.43 2.34
C VAL A 34 5.59 -9.99 0.97
N ALA A 35 6.87 -9.95 0.57
CA ALA A 35 7.31 -10.50 -0.72
C ALA A 35 7.00 -12.01 -0.80
N LYS A 36 7.28 -12.77 0.26
CA LYS A 36 6.98 -14.21 0.33
C LYS A 36 5.50 -14.53 0.22
N ILE A 37 4.64 -13.75 0.88
CA ILE A 37 3.18 -13.94 0.85
C ILE A 37 2.59 -13.58 -0.53
N VAL A 38 3.12 -12.53 -1.15
CA VAL A 38 2.57 -12.01 -2.41
C VAL A 38 3.11 -12.75 -3.64
N GLN A 39 4.33 -13.30 -3.59
CA GLN A 39 4.97 -13.99 -4.70
C GLN A 39 4.10 -15.09 -5.34
N PRO A 40 3.47 -16.01 -4.57
CA PRO A 40 2.54 -17.00 -5.13
C PRO A 40 1.34 -16.40 -5.86
N LEU A 41 0.90 -15.18 -5.49
CA LEU A 41 -0.23 -14.49 -6.09
C LEU A 41 0.11 -13.78 -7.40
N CYS A 42 1.40 -13.61 -7.70
CA CYS A 42 1.90 -12.87 -8.86
C CYS A 42 2.52 -13.78 -9.93
N HIS A 43 2.71 -15.07 -9.64
CA HIS A 43 3.43 -16.00 -10.52
C HIS A 43 4.81 -15.47 -10.97
N GLN A 44 5.45 -14.65 -10.13
CA GLN A 44 6.73 -13.99 -10.39
C GLN A 44 7.57 -14.02 -9.13
N THR A 45 8.90 -14.14 -9.29
CA THR A 45 9.84 -13.99 -8.17
C THR A 45 9.81 -12.54 -7.68
N LEU A 46 9.43 -12.34 -6.42
CA LEU A 46 9.39 -11.00 -5.82
C LEU A 46 10.51 -10.84 -4.80
N THR A 47 11.05 -9.63 -4.77
CA THR A 47 12.04 -9.20 -3.76
C THR A 47 11.45 -8.09 -2.91
N LYS A 48 12.12 -7.76 -1.79
CA LYS A 48 11.74 -6.64 -0.93
C LYS A 48 11.61 -5.31 -1.71
N ASP A 49 12.40 -5.12 -2.76
CA ASP A 49 12.41 -3.88 -3.54
C ASP A 49 11.17 -3.75 -4.43
N HIS A 50 10.66 -4.87 -4.97
CA HIS A 50 9.39 -4.90 -5.67
C HIS A 50 8.24 -4.46 -4.76
N VAL A 51 8.21 -4.97 -3.53
CA VAL A 51 7.21 -4.58 -2.51
C VAL A 51 7.37 -3.11 -2.12
N HIS A 52 8.61 -2.64 -1.93
CA HIS A 52 8.89 -1.25 -1.62
C HIS A 52 8.40 -0.31 -2.74
N ASN A 53 8.69 -0.64 -3.99
CA ASN A 53 8.28 0.13 -5.16
C ASN A 53 6.75 0.14 -5.30
N ARG A 54 6.08 -1.00 -5.10
CA ARG A 54 4.62 -1.05 -5.09
C ARG A 54 4.05 -0.12 -4.01
N LEU A 55 4.61 -0.15 -2.80
CA LEU A 55 4.16 0.70 -1.69
C LEU A 55 4.37 2.19 -1.98
N LYS A 56 5.44 2.58 -2.70
CA LYS A 56 5.64 3.96 -3.18
C LYS A 56 4.57 4.35 -4.19
N THR A 57 4.28 3.49 -5.17
CA THR A 57 3.23 3.73 -6.17
C THR A 57 1.86 3.91 -5.53
N MET A 58 1.50 3.08 -4.55
CA MET A 58 0.20 3.19 -3.86
C MET A 58 0.08 4.46 -3.02
N ARG A 59 1.17 4.91 -2.38
CA ARG A 59 1.19 6.21 -1.70
C ARG A 59 0.98 7.38 -2.65
N ARG A 60 1.59 7.34 -3.85
CA ARG A 60 1.35 8.35 -4.89
C ARG A 60 -0.11 8.34 -5.36
N MET A 61 -0.68 7.16 -5.62
CA MET A 61 -2.09 7.04 -6.00
C MET A 61 -3.02 7.62 -4.93
N MET A 62 -2.76 7.32 -3.65
CA MET A 62 -3.53 7.89 -2.54
C MET A 62 -3.42 9.41 -2.49
N LYS A 63 -2.22 9.96 -2.67
CA LYS A 63 -2.01 11.42 -2.73
C LYS A 63 -2.84 12.05 -3.84
N ASN A 64 -2.80 11.48 -5.05
CA ASN A 64 -3.59 11.98 -6.17
C ASN A 64 -5.10 11.94 -5.88
N VAL A 65 -5.59 10.86 -5.26
CA VAL A 65 -7.01 10.77 -4.84
C VAL A 65 -7.36 11.87 -3.84
N GLN A 66 -6.49 12.13 -2.86
CA GLN A 66 -6.69 13.20 -1.89
C GLN A 66 -6.71 14.58 -2.54
N GLU A 67 -5.81 14.83 -3.49
CA GLU A 67 -5.77 16.09 -4.25
C GLU A 67 -7.07 16.29 -5.05
N ILE A 68 -7.59 15.25 -5.71
CA ILE A 68 -8.87 15.36 -6.44
C ILE A 68 -10.03 15.63 -5.48
N LEU A 69 -10.05 14.99 -4.31
CA LEU A 69 -11.09 15.21 -3.30
C LEU A 69 -11.06 16.60 -2.67
N GLN A 70 -9.97 17.37 -2.85
CA GLN A 70 -9.90 18.78 -2.44
C GLN A 70 -10.49 19.73 -3.50
N VAL A 71 -10.70 19.25 -4.74
CA VAL A 71 -11.30 20.04 -5.80
C VAL A 71 -12.81 20.09 -5.60
N SER A 72 -13.38 21.30 -5.63
CA SER A 72 -14.83 21.50 -5.57
C SER A 72 -15.52 20.74 -6.71
N GLY A 73 -16.66 20.12 -6.41
CA GLY A 73 -17.40 19.31 -7.37
C GLY A 73 -16.94 17.86 -7.46
N PHE A 74 -16.03 17.37 -6.61
CA PHE A 74 -15.69 15.95 -6.50
C PHE A 74 -15.85 15.42 -5.08
N GLY A 75 -16.31 14.18 -4.96
CA GLY A 75 -16.50 13.50 -3.69
C GLY A 75 -16.21 12.00 -3.75
N TRP A 76 -16.10 11.38 -2.57
CA TRP A 76 -15.89 9.94 -2.46
C TRP A 76 -17.22 9.18 -2.47
N SER A 77 -17.37 8.24 -3.41
CA SER A 77 -18.51 7.33 -3.44
C SER A 77 -18.27 6.12 -2.55
N ASN A 78 -18.98 6.03 -1.42
CA ASN A 78 -18.90 4.89 -0.52
C ASN A 78 -19.46 3.60 -1.13
N GLU A 79 -20.41 3.69 -2.05
CA GLU A 79 -20.98 2.55 -2.77
C GLU A 79 -19.96 1.98 -3.76
N LYS A 80 -19.40 2.84 -4.62
CA LYS A 80 -18.56 2.38 -5.75
C LYS A 80 -17.07 2.37 -5.43
N LYS A 81 -16.67 2.90 -4.27
CA LYS A 81 -15.27 3.04 -3.80
C LYS A 81 -14.38 3.77 -4.82
N ILE A 82 -14.91 4.86 -5.39
CA ILE A 82 -14.21 5.71 -6.36
C ILE A 82 -14.48 7.19 -6.07
N VAL A 83 -13.64 8.07 -6.61
CA VAL A 83 -13.93 9.50 -6.71
C VAL A 83 -14.97 9.74 -7.81
N ARG A 84 -15.96 10.59 -7.56
CA ARG A 84 -16.99 10.97 -8.52
C ARG A 84 -17.18 12.48 -8.54
N PRO A 85 -17.48 13.07 -9.71
CA PRO A 85 -18.04 14.40 -9.73
C PRO A 85 -19.39 14.41 -9.00
N HIS A 86 -19.71 15.53 -8.37
CA HIS A 86 -21.04 15.84 -7.87
C HIS A 86 -21.99 16.15 -9.02
#